data_AF-A0A7C7V3D1-F1
#
_entry.id   AF-A0A7C7V3D1-F1
#
_cell.length_a   1.000
_cell.length_b   1.000
_cell.length_c   1.000
_cell.angle_alpha   90.00
_cell.angle_beta   90.00
_cell.angle_gamma   90.00
#
_symmetry.space_group_name_H-M   'P 1'
#
loop_
_entity.id
_entity.type
_entity.pdbx_description
1 polymer ?
#
loop_
_entity_poly.entity_id
_entity_poly.type
_entity_poly.pdbx_seq_one_letter_code
_entity_poly.pdbx_strand_id
1 'polypeptide(L)'
;MRLVHYQTLEAVAGEELQALQRIRSRFNEHRSFVERIKLWRKSDILEELEPKDARWGFSRLHGDKDKPQLLSTLRRMSRATPRLTWVLYDEDNGGEEVMLRGGRRVA
;
A
#
# COMPACT_ATOMS: atom_id res chain seq x y z
N MET A 1 -4.80 -16.15 -9.00
CA MET A 1 -5.45 -15.27 -8.00
C MET A 1 -4.56 -14.05 -7.92
N ARG A 2 -5.04 -12.86 -8.28
CA ARG A 2 -4.14 -11.72 -8.50
C ARG A 2 -3.99 -10.93 -7.21
N LEU A 3 -2.80 -10.91 -6.61
CA LEU A 3 -2.49 -10.09 -5.44
C LEU A 3 -1.55 -8.94 -5.80
N VAL A 4 -1.84 -7.78 -5.24
CA VAL A 4 -0.89 -6.67 -5.19
C VAL A 4 -0.49 -6.46 -3.74
N HIS A 5 0.79 -6.67 -3.48
CA HIS A 5 1.44 -6.44 -2.20
C HIS A 5 2.02 -5.05 -2.16
N TYR A 6 2.05 -4.45 -0.98
CA TYR A 6 2.65 -3.14 -0.81
C TYR A 6 3.17 -2.93 0.60
N GLN A 7 4.23 -2.13 0.72
CA GLN A 7 4.82 -1.75 1.99
C GLN A 7 5.45 -0.36 1.93
N THR A 8 5.60 0.28 3.09
CA THR A 8 6.47 1.45 3.27
C THR A 8 7.84 0.99 3.76
N LEU A 9 8.90 1.65 3.29
CA LEU A 9 10.25 1.37 3.79
C LEU A 9 10.53 2.07 5.11
N GLU A 10 9.99 3.29 5.27
CA GLU A 10 10.14 4.10 6.46
C GLU A 10 8.98 3.88 7.45
N ALA A 11 9.24 4.15 8.73
CA ALA A 11 8.20 4.26 9.76
C ALA A 11 7.18 5.33 9.36
N VAL A 12 5.89 5.07 9.56
CA VAL A 12 4.83 6.03 9.22
C VAL A 12 4.53 6.91 10.42
N ALA A 13 4.68 8.23 10.26
CA ALA A 13 4.38 9.20 11.30
C ALA A 13 2.86 9.30 11.56
N GLY A 14 2.47 9.83 12.71
CA GLY A 14 1.05 9.94 13.10
C GLY A 14 0.19 10.70 12.09
N GLU A 15 0.67 11.85 11.61
CA GLU A 15 -0.03 12.67 10.61
C GLU A 15 -0.15 11.97 9.25
N GLU A 16 0.94 11.30 8.83
CA GLU A 16 0.96 10.49 7.60
C GLU A 16 -0.05 9.34 7.71
N LEU A 17 -0.09 8.64 8.85
CA LEU A 17 -1.05 7.57 9.10
C LEU A 17 -2.49 8.06 9.00
N GLN A 18 -2.82 9.23 9.58
CA GLN A 18 -4.14 9.82 9.46
C GLN A 18 -4.51 10.10 7.99
N ALA A 19 -3.58 10.65 7.21
CA ALA A 19 -3.78 10.91 5.79
C ALA A 19 -4.05 9.59 5.01
N LEU A 20 -3.26 8.55 5.28
CA LEU A 20 -3.44 7.23 4.68
C LEU A 20 -4.77 6.58 5.06
N GLN A 21 -5.17 6.69 6.33
CA GLN A 21 -6.45 6.15 6.82
C GLN A 21 -7.64 6.80 6.11
N ARG A 22 -7.62 8.13 5.87
CA ARG A 22 -8.70 8.82 5.13
C ARG A 22 -8.82 8.30 3.70
N ILE A 23 -7.69 8.14 2.99
CA ILE A 23 -7.68 7.61 1.62
C ILE A 23 -8.16 6.15 1.61
N ARG A 24 -7.65 5.33 2.53
CA ARG A 24 -8.02 3.92 2.70
C ARG A 24 -9.51 3.76 2.95
N SER A 25 -10.09 4.51 3.89
CA SER A 25 -11.50 4.37 4.26
C SER A 25 -12.41 4.64 3.06
N ARG A 26 -12.12 5.68 2.26
CA ARG A 26 -12.86 5.96 1.03
C ARG A 26 -12.73 4.86 -0.03
N PHE A 27 -11.55 4.26 -0.18
CA PHE A 27 -11.38 3.14 -1.11
C PHE A 27 -12.09 1.87 -0.64
N ASN A 28 -12.16 1.65 0.68
CA ASN A 28 -12.66 0.41 1.29
C ASN A 28 -14.19 0.39 1.53
N GLU A 29 -14.90 1.51 1.35
CA GLU A 29 -16.31 1.72 1.76
C GLU A 29 -17.28 0.62 1.29
N HIS A 30 -17.03 0.02 0.13
CA HIS A 30 -17.87 -1.06 -0.44
C HIS A 30 -17.09 -2.31 -0.86
N ARG A 31 -15.89 -2.49 -0.29
CA ARG A 31 -15.00 -3.61 -0.66
C ARG A 31 -15.02 -4.71 0.38
N SER A 32 -14.91 -5.95 -0.08
CA SER A 32 -14.77 -7.13 0.78
C SER A 32 -13.41 -7.11 1.50
N PHE A 33 -13.27 -7.83 2.62
CA PHE A 33 -12.02 -7.82 3.41
C PHE A 33 -10.77 -8.15 2.58
N VAL A 34 -10.88 -9.08 1.64
CA VAL A 34 -9.76 -9.51 0.79
C VAL A 34 -9.35 -8.46 -0.25
N GLU A 35 -10.29 -7.62 -0.70
CA GLU A 35 -10.06 -6.53 -1.66
C GLU A 35 -9.54 -5.25 -1.01
N ARG A 36 -9.83 -5.06 0.28
CA ARG A 36 -9.48 -3.83 1.00
C ARG A 36 -7.99 -3.57 0.99
N ILE A 37 -7.63 -2.29 1.01
CA ILE A 37 -6.29 -1.86 1.40
C ILE A 37 -6.12 -2.07 2.91
N LYS A 38 -5.04 -2.74 3.31
CA LYS A 38 -4.61 -2.91 4.70
C LYS A 38 -3.40 -2.03 4.99
N LEU A 39 -3.25 -1.59 6.23
CA LEU A 39 -2.10 -0.78 6.68
C LEU A 39 -1.61 -1.33 8.01
N TRP A 40 -1.30 -2.63 8.02
CA TRP A 40 -0.79 -3.32 9.21
C TRP A 40 0.61 -2.83 9.53
N ARG A 41 1.02 -2.87 10.80
CA ARG A 41 2.42 -2.60 11.14
C ARG A 41 3.26 -3.81 10.78
N LYS A 42 4.52 -3.59 10.41
CA LYS A 42 5.48 -4.70 10.25
C LYS A 42 5.69 -5.45 11.56
N SER A 43 5.71 -4.73 12.67
CA SER A 43 5.79 -5.31 14.01
C SER A 43 4.61 -6.22 14.38
N ASP A 44 3.46 -6.10 13.68
CA ASP A 44 2.33 -7.01 13.91
C ASP A 44 2.58 -8.41 13.30
N ILE A 45 3.62 -8.58 12.45
CA ILE A 45 4.04 -9.89 11.88
C ILE A 45 5.15 -10.51 12.72
N LEU A 46 6.24 -9.75 12.92
CA LEU A 46 7.47 -10.16 13.57
C LEU A 46 8.02 -8.93 14.29
N GLU A 47 8.27 -9.07 15.59
CA GLU A 47 8.65 -7.94 16.45
C GLU A 47 10.03 -7.36 16.09
N GLU A 48 10.90 -8.16 15.46
CA GLU A 48 12.25 -7.76 15.05
C GLU A 48 12.30 -6.99 13.72
N LEU A 49 11.18 -6.82 13.01
CA LEU A 49 11.17 -6.11 11.74
C LEU A 49 11.29 -4.60 11.94
N GLU A 50 12.38 -4.04 11.41
CA GLU A 50 12.61 -2.60 11.37
C GLU A 50 12.30 -1.99 9.98
N PRO A 51 11.77 -0.76 9.93
CA PRO A 51 11.28 0.01 11.06
C PRO A 51 9.91 -0.51 11.54
N LYS A 52 9.71 -0.63 12.86
CA LYS A 52 8.49 -1.23 13.46
C LYS A 52 7.18 -0.64 12.94
N ASP A 53 7.13 0.69 12.81
CA ASP A 53 5.95 1.44 12.38
C ASP A 53 5.80 1.58 10.86
N ALA A 54 6.65 0.91 10.07
CA ALA A 54 6.37 0.75 8.65
C ALA A 54 5.07 -0.02 8.44
N ARG A 55 4.38 0.31 7.34
CA ARG A 55 3.09 -0.26 7.00
C ARG A 55 3.22 -1.25 5.88
N TRP A 56 2.38 -2.28 5.90
CA TRP A 56 2.31 -3.26 4.83
C TRP A 56 0.88 -3.77 4.66
N GLY A 57 0.65 -4.45 3.53
CA GLY A 57 -0.58 -5.16 3.25
C GLY A 57 -0.59 -5.74 1.85
N PHE A 58 -1.69 -6.39 1.52
CA PHE A 58 -1.97 -6.89 0.19
C PHE A 58 -3.46 -6.74 -0.14
N SER A 59 -3.79 -6.65 -1.42
CA SER A 59 -5.17 -6.58 -1.89
C SER A 59 -5.37 -7.57 -3.02
N ARG A 60 -6.46 -8.35 -2.93
CA ARG A 60 -6.89 -9.27 -3.98
C ARG A 60 -7.68 -8.52 -5.05
N LEU A 61 -7.37 -8.77 -6.31
CA LEU A 61 -8.08 -8.21 -7.46
C LEU A 61 -9.08 -9.24 -7.99
N HIS A 62 -10.32 -8.81 -8.28
CA HIS A 62 -11.37 -9.67 -8.82
C HIS A 62 -11.56 -9.50 -10.32
N GLY A 63 -11.16 -8.36 -10.89
CA GLY A 63 -11.21 -8.14 -12.34
C GLY A 63 -10.28 -7.03 -12.84
N ASP A 64 -10.28 -6.82 -14.15
CA ASP A 64 -9.32 -5.92 -14.81
C ASP A 64 -9.48 -4.45 -14.42
N LYS A 65 -10.64 -4.06 -13.88
CA LYS A 65 -10.90 -2.70 -13.38
C LYS A 65 -10.30 -2.44 -12.00
N ASP A 66 -10.07 -3.48 -11.19
CA ASP A 66 -9.57 -3.31 -9.82
C ASP A 66 -8.12 -2.85 -9.80
N LYS A 67 -7.29 -3.38 -10.70
CA LYS A 67 -5.85 -3.07 -10.73
C LYS A 67 -5.58 -1.57 -10.96
N PRO A 68 -6.12 -0.91 -12.00
CA PRO A 68 -5.94 0.53 -12.18
C PRO A 68 -6.46 1.35 -11.00
N GLN A 69 -7.59 0.96 -10.40
CA GLN A 69 -8.17 1.69 -9.26
C GLN A 69 -7.32 1.56 -8.00
N LEU A 70 -6.82 0.36 -7.71
CA LEU A 70 -5.90 0.11 -6.60
C LEU A 70 -4.59 0.88 -6.79
N LEU A 71 -3.94 0.74 -7.94
CA LEU A 71 -2.66 1.40 -8.23
C LEU A 71 -2.80 2.94 -8.20
N SER A 72 -3.90 3.48 -8.71
CA SER A 72 -4.21 4.91 -8.61
C SER A 72 -4.36 5.36 -7.14
N THR A 73 -5.01 4.53 -6.32
CA THR A 73 -5.18 4.80 -4.88
C THR A 73 -3.85 4.74 -4.13
N LEU A 74 -3.02 3.74 -4.38
CA LEU A 74 -1.68 3.61 -3.80
C LEU A 74 -0.77 4.77 -4.22
N ARG A 75 -0.87 5.23 -5.48
CA ARG A 75 -0.19 6.44 -5.94
C ARG A 75 -0.66 7.68 -5.18
N ARG A 76 -1.97 7.81 -4.92
CA ARG A 76 -2.53 8.91 -4.11
C ARG A 76 -2.03 8.85 -2.66
N MET A 77 -1.91 7.66 -2.08
CA MET A 77 -1.30 7.45 -0.76
C MET A 77 0.16 7.92 -0.73
N SER A 78 0.96 7.54 -1.71
CA SER A 78 2.35 8.01 -1.85
C SER A 78 2.45 9.53 -2.03
N ARG A 79 1.51 10.18 -2.75
CA ARG A 79 1.46 11.66 -2.83
C ARG A 79 1.14 12.32 -1.50
N ALA A 80 0.23 11.74 -0.73
CA ALA A 80 -0.16 12.26 0.58
C ALA A 80 0.93 12.06 1.65
N THR A 81 1.92 11.21 1.36
CA THR A 81 3.02 10.86 2.26
C THR A 81 4.36 10.94 1.52
N PRO A 82 4.76 12.15 1.05
CA PRO A 82 5.88 12.30 0.12
C PRO A 82 7.23 11.87 0.68
N ARG A 83 7.36 11.83 2.01
CA ARG A 83 8.55 11.31 2.69
C ARG A 83 8.71 9.80 2.50
N LEU A 84 7.60 9.06 2.46
CA LEU A 84 7.57 7.60 2.42
C LEU A 84 7.86 7.06 1.02
N THR A 85 8.67 6.02 0.98
CA THR A 85 8.91 5.16 -0.15
C THR A 85 8.00 3.95 -0.06
N TRP A 86 7.16 3.78 -1.06
CA TRP A 86 6.20 2.68 -1.17
C TRP A 86 6.74 1.65 -2.15
N VAL A 87 6.93 0.41 -1.71
CA VAL A 87 7.22 -0.72 -2.61
C VAL A 87 5.91 -1.40 -2.94
N LEU A 88 5.62 -1.60 -4.22
CA LEU A 88 4.48 -2.33 -4.73
C LEU A 88 4.98 -3.55 -5.49
N TYR A 89 4.38 -4.71 -5.25
CA TYR A 89 4.70 -5.94 -5.98
C TYR A 89 3.40 -6.56 -6.50
N ASP A 90 3.31 -6.73 -7.82
CA ASP A 90 2.17 -7.33 -8.50
C ASP A 90 2.54 -8.74 -8.96
N GLU A 91 1.91 -9.75 -8.36
CA GLU A 91 2.16 -11.15 -8.67
C GLU A 91 1.92 -11.51 -10.14
N ASP A 92 1.02 -10.79 -10.82
CA ASP A 92 0.61 -11.09 -12.19
C ASP A 92 1.46 -10.37 -13.26
N ASN A 93 2.29 -9.39 -12.88
CA ASN A 93 3.12 -8.63 -13.81
C ASN A 93 4.54 -9.20 -13.95
N GLY A 94 4.70 -10.53 -13.83
CA GLY A 94 6.02 -11.17 -13.82
C GLY A 94 6.84 -10.86 -12.57
N GLY A 95 6.21 -10.35 -11.50
CA GLY A 95 6.87 -10.02 -10.24
C GLY A 95 7.69 -8.73 -10.26
N GLU A 96 7.38 -7.78 -11.15
CA GLU A 96 8.08 -6.49 -11.15
C GLU A 96 7.74 -5.69 -9.89
N GLU A 97 8.76 -5.40 -9.09
CA GLU A 97 8.66 -4.45 -7.98
C GLU A 97 8.65 -3.01 -8.50
N VAL A 98 7.77 -2.20 -7.94
CA VAL A 98 7.60 -0.79 -8.28
C VAL A 98 7.75 0.04 -7.03
N MET A 99 8.74 0.91 -7.01
CA MET A 99 8.87 1.88 -5.92
C MET A 99 8.17 3.19 -6.28
N LEU A 100 7.41 3.76 -5.34
CA LEU A 100 6.77 5.06 -5.46
C LEU A 100 7.21 5.99 -4.33
N ARG A 101 7.59 7.23 -4.67
CA ARG A 101 7.82 8.29 -3.71
C ARG A 101 7.17 9.58 -4.17
N GLY A 102 6.38 10.23 -3.32
CA GLY A 102 5.59 11.41 -3.70
C GLY A 102 4.65 11.15 -4.89
N GLY A 103 4.21 9.90 -5.08
CA GLY A 103 3.37 9.47 -6.20
C GLY A 103 4.05 9.37 -7.56
N ARG A 104 5.39 9.40 -7.60
CA ARG A 104 6.19 9.16 -8.80
C ARG A 104 6.92 7.83 -8.64
N ARG A 105 7.11 7.11 -9.75
CA ARG A 105 7.98 5.93 -9.77
C ARG A 105 9.40 6.39 -9.44
N VAL A 106 10.04 5.69 -8.51
CA VAL A 106 11.47 5.79 -8.24
C VAL A 106 12.07 4.42 -8.56
N ALA A 107 13.32 4.43 -9.01
CA ALA A 107 14.01 3.27 -9.59
C ALA A 107 13.86 2.00 -8.75
#